data_AF-A0A0G3XJK9-F1
#
_entry.id   AF-A0A0G3XJK9-F1
#
_cell.length_a   1.000
_cell.length_b   1.000
_cell.length_c   1.000
_cell.angle_alpha   90.00
_cell.angle_beta   90.00
_cell.angle_gamma   90.00
#
_symmetry.space_group_name_H-M   'P 1'
#
loop_
_entity.id
_entity.type
_entity.pdbx_description
1 polymer ?
#
loop_
_entity_poly.entity_id
_entity_poly.type
_entity_poly.pdbx_seq_one_letter_code
_entity_poly.pdbx_strand_id
1 'polypeptide(L)'
;MIDFFFDFMSPFAYLAHSQLPELARKHGYELRYRPIDLPAAKLAAGNTGPPNVSMPIKLRYLRKDLDRWAERYKIPISFPPSLKSELANKGVFFAEAKGQCKDYVRHVWSHSWGEGQDMSSEELLAEIASELGWEPDAFLAYVHSEEAEDAYRLSNEEAHSRGVFGAPIMMIGEEMWWGSDRLFFLDEYLSSQ
;
A
#
# COMPACT_ATOMS: atom_id res chain seq x y z
N MET A 1 -12.95 7.62 10.21
CA MET A 1 -12.32 6.95 9.06
C MET A 1 -10.91 7.49 8.92
N ILE A 2 -9.93 6.64 8.62
CA ILE A 2 -8.56 7.03 8.28
C ILE A 2 -8.34 6.66 6.81
N ASP A 3 -7.99 7.62 5.98
CA ASP A 3 -7.60 7.38 4.60
C ASP A 3 -6.16 6.91 4.55
N PHE A 4 -5.94 5.73 3.98
CA PHE A 4 -4.61 5.15 3.83
C PHE A 4 -4.25 5.10 2.36
N PHE A 5 -3.41 6.04 1.94
CA PHE A 5 -2.85 6.11 0.59
C PHE A 5 -1.57 5.31 0.51
N PHE A 6 -1.51 4.35 -0.42
CA PHE A 6 -0.37 3.45 -0.54
C PHE A 6 -0.16 2.96 -1.97
N ASP A 7 1.01 2.36 -2.19
CA ASP A 7 1.32 1.59 -3.38
C ASP A 7 2.00 0.29 -2.91
N PHE A 8 1.60 -0.87 -3.46
CA PHE A 8 2.20 -2.15 -3.09
C PHE A 8 3.71 -2.20 -3.33
N MET A 9 4.24 -1.38 -4.24
CA MET A 9 5.69 -1.27 -4.46
C MET A 9 6.46 -0.67 -3.27
N SER A 10 5.78 -0.02 -2.33
CA SER A 10 6.43 0.67 -1.20
C SER A 10 6.63 -0.27 -0.01
N PRO A 11 7.88 -0.60 0.35
CA PRO A 11 8.15 -1.41 1.55
C PRO A 11 7.78 -0.67 2.84
N PHE A 12 7.83 0.66 2.84
CA PHE A 12 7.39 1.45 4.00
C PHE A 12 5.86 1.44 4.16
N ALA A 13 5.10 1.28 3.06
CA ALA A 13 3.66 1.12 3.15
C ALA A 13 3.29 -0.26 3.72
N TYR A 14 4.03 -1.32 3.35
CA TYR A 14 3.93 -2.62 4.00
C TYR A 14 4.19 -2.51 5.52
N LEU A 15 5.29 -1.87 5.92
CA LEU A 15 5.59 -1.64 7.34
C LEU A 15 4.45 -0.88 8.04
N ALA A 16 3.92 0.19 7.43
CA ALA A 16 2.82 0.94 8.02
C ALA A 16 1.56 0.08 8.18
N HIS A 17 1.18 -0.67 7.14
CA HIS A 17 0.01 -1.53 7.16
C HIS A 17 0.11 -2.67 8.16
N SER A 18 1.31 -3.12 8.51
CA SER A 18 1.45 -4.15 9.56
C SER A 18 0.94 -3.69 10.93
N GLN A 19 0.90 -2.37 11.18
CA GLN A 19 0.50 -1.78 12.46
C GLN A 19 -0.83 -1.02 12.37
N LEU A 20 -1.06 -0.32 11.26
CA LEU A 20 -2.15 0.64 11.09
C LEU A 20 -3.56 0.05 11.32
N PRO A 21 -3.92 -1.16 10.85
CA PRO A 21 -5.26 -1.73 11.08
C PRO A 21 -5.57 -1.96 12.56
N GLU A 22 -4.58 -2.39 13.35
CA GLU A 22 -4.76 -2.59 14.78
C GLU A 22 -4.80 -1.25 15.53
N LEU A 23 -3.94 -0.30 15.13
CA LEU A 23 -3.97 1.07 15.63
C LEU A 23 -5.33 1.73 15.40
N ALA A 24 -5.89 1.64 14.19
CA ALA A 24 -7.20 2.17 13.87
C ALA A 24 -8.30 1.50 14.72
N ARG A 25 -8.28 0.17 14.80
CA ARG A 25 -9.24 -0.61 15.60
C ARG A 25 -9.21 -0.24 17.08
N LYS A 26 -8.02 -0.05 17.67
CA LYS A 26 -7.81 0.37 19.06
C LYS A 26 -8.56 1.66 19.39
N HIS A 27 -8.66 2.57 18.43
CA HIS A 27 -9.31 3.89 18.57
C HIS A 27 -10.74 3.94 18.01
N GLY A 28 -11.29 2.82 17.54
CA GLY A 28 -12.63 2.79 16.95
C GLY A 28 -12.73 3.45 15.56
N TYR A 29 -11.60 3.57 14.85
CA TYR A 29 -11.56 4.06 13.48
C TYR A 29 -11.52 2.90 12.48
N GLU A 30 -12.17 3.11 11.34
CA GLU A 30 -12.04 2.26 10.15
C GLU A 30 -10.98 2.81 9.19
N LEU A 31 -10.44 1.94 8.33
CA LEU A 31 -9.50 2.30 7.27
C LEU A 31 -10.20 2.32 5.91
N ARG A 32 -9.97 3.40 5.15
CA ARG A 32 -10.28 3.46 3.72
C ARG A 32 -8.99 3.29 2.94
N TYR A 33 -8.90 2.16 2.24
CA TYR A 33 -7.72 1.79 1.45
C TYR A 33 -7.75 2.51 0.10
N ARG A 34 -6.72 3.30 -0.20
CA ARG A 34 -6.60 4.09 -1.43
C ARG A 34 -5.28 3.77 -2.14
N PRO A 35 -5.28 2.83 -3.11
CA PRO A 35 -4.09 2.56 -3.89
C PRO A 35 -3.80 3.75 -4.81
N ILE A 36 -2.51 4.08 -4.99
CA ILE A 36 -2.04 5.14 -5.87
C ILE A 36 -0.87 4.65 -6.71
N ASP A 37 -0.59 5.36 -7.80
CA ASP A 37 0.64 5.29 -8.56
C ASP A 37 1.68 6.19 -7.87
N LEU A 38 2.61 5.56 -7.15
CA LEU A 38 3.65 6.27 -6.41
C LEU A 38 4.58 7.09 -7.34
N PRO A 39 5.07 6.56 -8.48
CA PRO A 39 5.78 7.37 -9.47
C PRO A 39 5.02 8.63 -9.90
N ALA A 40 3.73 8.52 -10.23
CA ALA A 40 2.91 9.65 -10.66
C ALA A 40 2.70 10.66 -9.53
N ALA A 41 2.40 10.21 -8.30
CA ALA A 41 2.26 11.08 -7.13
C ALA A 41 3.53 11.89 -6.84
N LYS A 42 4.70 11.25 -6.94
CA LYS A 42 5.99 11.93 -6.79
C LYS A 42 6.22 12.99 -7.87
N LEU A 43 5.95 12.63 -9.13
CA LEU A 43 6.12 13.55 -10.26
C LEU A 43 5.23 14.78 -10.12
N ALA A 44 3.96 14.57 -9.74
CA ALA A 44 2.99 15.63 -9.52
C ALA A 44 3.40 16.58 -8.37
N ALA A 45 4.14 16.08 -7.39
CA ALA A 45 4.74 16.88 -6.31
C ALA A 45 6.07 17.56 -6.70
N GLY A 46 6.49 17.49 -7.97
CA GLY A 46 7.74 18.07 -8.46
C GLY A 46 8.99 17.26 -8.09
N ASN A 47 8.84 16.05 -7.56
CA ASN A 47 9.97 15.18 -7.23
C ASN A 47 10.44 14.39 -8.48
N THR A 48 11.28 15.03 -9.28
CA THR A 48 11.89 14.45 -10.50
C THR A 48 13.22 13.74 -10.25
N GLY A 49 13.63 13.60 -8.98
CA GLY A 49 14.87 12.94 -8.61
C GLY A 49 14.84 11.43 -8.90
N PRO A 50 16.02 10.79 -9.06
CA PRO A 50 16.11 9.36 -9.29
C PRO A 50 15.41 8.58 -8.15
N PRO A 51 14.75 7.45 -8.45
CA PRO A 51 14.15 6.63 -7.43
C PRO A 51 15.22 6.06 -6.49
N ASN A 52 14.87 5.82 -5.22
CA ASN A 52 15.85 5.36 -4.22
C ASN A 52 16.56 4.06 -4.63
N VAL A 53 15.87 3.20 -5.39
CA VAL A 53 16.41 1.92 -5.89
C VAL A 53 17.56 2.11 -6.90
N SER A 54 17.65 3.26 -7.57
CA SER A 54 18.75 3.56 -8.50
C SER A 54 19.94 4.25 -7.81
N MET A 55 19.90 4.42 -6.48
CA MET A 55 20.96 5.04 -5.68
C MET A 55 21.56 4.02 -4.70
N PRO A 56 22.63 3.27 -5.08
CA PRO A 56 23.12 2.14 -4.29
C PRO A 56 23.47 2.44 -2.83
N ILE A 57 24.09 3.61 -2.57
CA ILE A 57 24.46 4.04 -1.22
C ILE A 57 23.21 4.22 -0.35
N LYS A 58 22.18 4.89 -0.88
CA LYS A 58 20.92 5.13 -0.18
C LYS A 58 20.13 3.83 -0.04
N LEU A 59 20.07 3.00 -1.07
CA LEU A 59 19.40 1.70 -1.04
C LEU A 59 19.99 0.78 0.04
N ARG A 60 21.32 0.75 0.20
CA ARG A 60 21.99 -0.03 1.25
C ARG A 60 21.54 0.39 2.65
N TYR A 61 21.42 1.71 2.89
CA TYR A 61 20.89 2.22 4.15
C TYR A 61 19.42 1.83 4.34
N LEU A 62 18.57 2.06 3.32
CA LEU A 62 17.14 1.77 3.39
C LEU A 62 16.87 0.29 3.66
N ARG A 63 17.63 -0.64 3.06
CA ARG A 63 17.54 -2.07 3.37
C ARG A 63 17.77 -2.34 4.86
N LYS A 64 18.84 -1.76 5.43
CA LYS A 64 19.14 -1.95 6.86
C LYS A 64 18.10 -1.30 7.76
N ASP A 65 17.50 -0.20 7.33
CA ASP A 65 16.43 0.47 8.06
C ASP A 65 15.13 -0.34 8.04
N LEU A 66 14.79 -0.91 6.88
CA LEU A 66 13.67 -1.84 6.73
C LEU A 66 13.83 -3.06 7.64
N ASP A 67 15.04 -3.65 7.73
CA ASP A 67 15.31 -4.77 8.64
C ASP A 67 15.01 -4.40 10.11
N ARG A 68 15.41 -3.20 10.54
CA ARG A 68 15.18 -2.71 11.92
C ARG A 68 13.69 -2.55 12.21
N TRP A 69 12.94 -1.99 11.27
CA TRP A 69 11.50 -1.82 11.43
C TRP A 69 10.77 -3.16 11.39
N ALA A 70 11.17 -4.06 10.50
CA ALA A 70 10.62 -5.42 10.44
C ALA A 70 10.85 -6.18 11.75
N GLU A 71 12.06 -6.09 12.33
CA GLU A 71 12.38 -6.64 13.66
C GLU A 71 11.52 -6.00 14.76
N ARG A 72 11.40 -4.66 14.76
CA ARG A 72 10.59 -3.89 15.72
C ARG A 72 9.12 -4.29 15.68
N TYR A 73 8.58 -4.51 14.48
CA TYR A 73 7.18 -4.85 14.21
C TYR A 73 6.91 -6.36 14.21
N LYS A 74 7.95 -7.18 14.32
CA LYS A 74 7.89 -8.65 14.32
C LYS A 74 7.21 -9.21 13.07
N ILE A 75 7.54 -8.65 11.91
CA ILE A 75 7.05 -9.11 10.61
C ILE A 75 8.22 -9.56 9.73
N PRO A 76 8.01 -10.55 8.85
CA PRO A 76 9.02 -10.91 7.85
C PRO A 76 9.14 -9.78 6.82
N ILE A 77 10.33 -9.62 6.25
CA ILE A 77 10.52 -8.78 5.07
C ILE A 77 11.51 -9.44 4.11
N SER A 78 11.11 -9.55 2.86
CA SER A 78 11.86 -10.10 1.75
C SER A 78 11.59 -9.26 0.51
N PHE A 79 12.63 -8.98 -0.27
CA PHE A 79 12.50 -8.11 -1.43
C PHE A 79 11.90 -8.89 -2.61
N PRO A 80 10.77 -8.45 -3.18
CA PRO A 80 10.21 -9.10 -4.37
C PRO A 80 11.13 -8.86 -5.59
N PRO A 81 11.09 -9.76 -6.59
CA PRO A 81 11.91 -9.64 -7.80
C PRO A 81 11.50 -8.47 -8.70
N SER A 82 10.25 -8.02 -8.59
CA SER A 82 9.65 -6.92 -9.35
C SER A 82 8.93 -5.95 -8.41
N LEU A 83 8.93 -4.67 -8.77
CA LEU A 83 8.20 -3.61 -8.07
C LEU A 83 7.02 -3.07 -8.91
N LYS A 84 6.64 -3.77 -9.98
CA LYS A 84 5.45 -3.42 -10.76
C LYS A 84 4.22 -3.82 -9.95
N SER A 85 3.46 -2.84 -9.49
CA SER A 85 2.35 -3.03 -8.55
C SER A 85 0.97 -2.72 -9.14
N GLU A 86 0.88 -2.30 -10.40
CA GLU A 86 -0.34 -1.75 -10.99
C GLU A 86 -1.54 -2.70 -10.93
N LEU A 87 -1.39 -3.95 -11.36
CA LEU A 87 -2.48 -4.95 -11.29
C LEU A 87 -2.89 -5.22 -9.85
N ALA A 88 -1.92 -5.34 -8.94
CA ALA A 88 -2.19 -5.53 -7.52
C ALA A 88 -2.94 -4.32 -6.92
N ASN A 89 -2.53 -3.10 -7.27
CA ASN A 89 -3.17 -1.84 -6.86
C ASN A 89 -4.63 -1.78 -7.35
N LYS A 90 -4.87 -2.12 -8.62
CA LYS A 90 -6.23 -2.23 -9.20
C LYS A 90 -7.11 -3.24 -8.48
N GLY A 91 -6.54 -4.37 -8.05
CA GLY A 91 -7.28 -5.41 -7.32
C GLY A 91 -7.89 -4.95 -5.98
N VAL A 92 -7.43 -3.83 -5.42
CA VAL A 92 -8.03 -3.25 -4.20
C VAL A 92 -9.48 -2.82 -4.44
N PHE A 93 -9.82 -2.35 -5.64
CA PHE A 93 -11.21 -1.93 -5.96
C PHE A 93 -12.14 -3.13 -6.12
N PHE A 94 -11.65 -4.26 -6.64
CA PHE A 94 -12.38 -5.52 -6.60
C PHE A 94 -12.64 -5.94 -5.15
N ALA A 95 -11.62 -5.86 -4.30
CA ALA A 95 -11.73 -6.15 -2.88
C ALA A 95 -12.72 -5.22 -2.16
N GLU A 96 -12.80 -3.95 -2.57
CA GLU A 96 -13.74 -2.95 -2.04
C GLU A 96 -15.18 -3.36 -2.33
N ALA A 97 -15.48 -3.75 -3.57
CA ALA A 97 -16.80 -4.27 -3.94
C ALA A 97 -17.20 -5.55 -3.19
N LYS A 98 -16.23 -6.31 -2.68
CA LYS A 98 -16.44 -7.51 -1.84
C LYS A 98 -16.43 -7.24 -0.33
N GLY A 99 -16.10 -6.02 0.10
CA GLY A 99 -15.93 -5.70 1.52
C GLY A 99 -14.70 -6.36 2.17
N GLN A 100 -13.70 -6.74 1.37
CA GLN A 100 -12.52 -7.52 1.78
C GLN A 100 -11.19 -6.79 1.55
N CYS A 101 -11.18 -5.46 1.41
CA CYS A 101 -9.96 -4.65 1.20
C CYS A 101 -8.82 -5.01 2.18
N LYS A 102 -9.13 -5.05 3.49
CA LYS A 102 -8.13 -5.33 4.52
C LYS A 102 -7.44 -6.68 4.31
N ASP A 103 -8.22 -7.71 3.98
CA ASP A 103 -7.69 -9.06 3.78
C ASP A 103 -6.89 -9.13 2.47
N TYR A 104 -7.38 -8.54 1.38
CA TYR A 104 -6.65 -8.49 0.11
C TYR A 104 -5.29 -7.80 0.25
N VAL A 105 -5.30 -6.59 0.83
CA VAL A 105 -4.09 -5.80 1.04
C VAL A 105 -3.09 -6.52 1.94
N ARG A 106 -3.56 -7.25 2.97
CA ARG A 106 -2.71 -8.11 3.79
C ARG A 106 -2.08 -9.24 2.97
N HIS A 107 -2.86 -9.98 2.17
CA HIS A 107 -2.34 -11.13 1.42
C HIS A 107 -1.33 -10.70 0.35
N VAL A 108 -1.62 -9.65 -0.43
CA VAL A 108 -0.66 -9.14 -1.42
C VAL A 108 0.66 -8.78 -0.77
N TRP A 109 0.64 -8.05 0.36
CA TRP A 109 1.87 -7.69 1.05
C TRP A 109 2.58 -8.85 1.74
N SER A 110 1.83 -9.81 2.31
CA SER A 110 2.42 -11.00 2.94
C SER A 110 3.20 -11.81 1.91
N HIS A 111 2.60 -12.10 0.75
CA HIS A 111 3.27 -12.86 -0.31
C HIS A 111 4.42 -12.07 -0.96
N SER A 112 4.19 -10.79 -1.26
CA SER A 112 5.21 -10.00 -1.96
C SER A 112 6.36 -9.54 -1.07
N TRP A 113 6.08 -8.71 -0.07
CA TRP A 113 7.11 -8.15 0.81
C TRP A 113 7.38 -9.01 2.03
N GLY A 114 6.47 -9.88 2.47
CA GLY A 114 6.74 -10.83 3.55
C GLY A 114 7.59 -12.00 3.06
N GLU A 115 7.20 -12.63 1.95
CA GLU A 115 7.81 -13.86 1.43
C GLU A 115 8.75 -13.63 0.24
N GLY A 116 8.66 -12.47 -0.43
CA GLY A 116 9.54 -12.11 -1.54
C GLY A 116 9.04 -12.58 -2.90
N GLN A 117 7.74 -12.88 -3.04
CA GLN A 117 7.14 -13.30 -4.30
C GLN A 117 6.88 -12.12 -5.25
N ASP A 118 6.68 -12.40 -6.53
CA ASP A 118 6.48 -11.38 -7.56
C ASP A 118 5.06 -10.81 -7.51
N MET A 119 4.88 -9.58 -7.02
CA MET A 119 3.57 -8.91 -6.97
C MET A 119 2.96 -8.58 -8.35
N SER A 120 3.73 -8.71 -9.43
CA SER A 120 3.25 -8.56 -10.81
C SER A 120 2.86 -9.87 -11.47
N SER A 121 3.03 -11.02 -10.80
CA SER A 121 2.61 -12.32 -11.30
C SER A 121 1.09 -12.44 -11.23
N GLU A 122 0.48 -12.72 -12.38
CA GLU A 122 -0.95 -13.03 -12.44
C GLU A 122 -1.27 -14.36 -11.75
N GLU A 123 -0.33 -15.30 -11.74
CA GLU A 123 -0.46 -16.55 -11.00
C GLU A 123 -0.57 -16.29 -9.49
N LEU A 124 0.27 -15.41 -8.94
CA LEU A 124 0.17 -15.00 -7.53
C LEU A 124 -1.16 -14.29 -7.25
N LEU A 125 -1.56 -13.38 -8.13
CA LEU A 125 -2.82 -12.65 -7.99
C LEU A 125 -4.05 -13.58 -8.04
N ALA A 126 -4.01 -14.61 -8.89
CA ALA A 126 -5.03 -15.67 -8.95
C ALA A 126 -5.05 -16.56 -7.71
N GLU A 127 -3.87 -16.88 -7.15
CA GLU A 127 -3.75 -17.62 -5.88
C GLU A 127 -4.38 -16.83 -4.74
N ILE A 128 -4.03 -15.55 -4.58
CA ILE A 128 -4.62 -14.66 -3.57
C ILE A 128 -6.13 -14.55 -3.74
N ALA A 129 -6.63 -14.44 -4.97
CA ALA A 129 -8.06 -14.43 -5.23
C ALA A 129 -8.74 -15.72 -4.73
N SER A 130 -8.12 -16.88 -4.98
CA SER A 130 -8.61 -18.18 -4.52
C SER A 130 -8.64 -18.27 -2.99
N GLU A 131 -7.59 -17.80 -2.30
CA GLU A 131 -7.50 -17.77 -0.84
C GLU A 131 -8.59 -16.90 -0.19
N LEU A 132 -8.99 -15.82 -0.87
CA LEU A 132 -10.06 -14.92 -0.45
C LEU A 132 -11.46 -15.42 -0.81
N GLY A 133 -11.56 -16.57 -1.48
CA GLY A 133 -12.82 -17.18 -1.92
C GLY A 133 -13.43 -16.48 -3.14
N TRP A 134 -12.60 -15.86 -3.98
CA TRP A 134 -13.02 -15.25 -5.25
C TRP A 134 -12.75 -16.19 -6.42
N GLU A 135 -13.50 -16.00 -7.51
CA GLU A 135 -13.20 -16.66 -8.79
C GLU A 135 -11.97 -16.01 -9.43
N PRO A 136 -10.84 -16.74 -9.60
CA PRO A 136 -9.58 -16.15 -10.05
C PRO A 136 -9.68 -15.50 -11.43
N ASP A 137 -10.34 -16.17 -12.38
CA ASP A 137 -10.52 -15.65 -13.74
C ASP A 137 -11.33 -14.34 -13.75
N ALA A 138 -12.33 -14.22 -12.86
CA ALA A 138 -13.13 -13.00 -12.74
C ALA A 138 -12.30 -11.85 -12.14
N PHE A 139 -11.44 -12.16 -11.16
CA PHE A 139 -10.53 -11.18 -10.57
C PHE A 139 -9.47 -10.71 -11.58
N LEU A 140 -8.84 -11.64 -12.30
CA LEU A 140 -7.86 -11.31 -13.34
C LEU A 140 -8.49 -10.50 -14.48
N ALA A 141 -9.70 -10.88 -14.92
CA ALA A 141 -10.43 -10.11 -15.92
C ALA A 141 -10.72 -8.68 -15.43
N TYR A 142 -11.06 -8.51 -14.15
CA TYR A 142 -11.29 -7.20 -13.57
C TYR A 142 -10.03 -6.32 -13.58
N VAL A 143 -8.88 -6.80 -13.10
CA VAL A 143 -7.66 -5.96 -13.00
C VAL A 143 -7.13 -5.50 -14.36
N HIS A 144 -7.56 -6.15 -15.45
CA HIS A 144 -7.27 -5.76 -16.84
C HIS A 144 -8.38 -4.94 -17.51
N SER A 145 -9.51 -4.71 -16.83
CA SER A 145 -10.67 -4.02 -17.39
C SER A 145 -10.52 -2.49 -17.39
N GLU A 146 -11.29 -1.83 -18.27
CA GLU A 146 -11.44 -0.37 -18.27
C GLU A 146 -12.03 0.14 -16.94
N GLU A 147 -12.90 -0.64 -16.29
CA GLU A 147 -13.48 -0.30 -14.98
C GLU A 147 -12.40 -0.17 -13.91
N ALA A 148 -11.45 -1.11 -13.86
CA ALA A 148 -10.34 -1.06 -12.90
C ALA A 148 -9.36 0.08 -13.21
N GLU A 149 -9.11 0.35 -14.50
CA GLU A 149 -8.30 1.50 -14.92
C GLU A 149 -8.93 2.83 -14.48
N ASP A 150 -10.22 3.00 -14.71
CA ASP A 150 -10.95 4.21 -14.30
C ASP A 150 -10.99 4.38 -12.78
N ALA A 151 -11.22 3.30 -12.02
CA ALA A 151 -11.17 3.33 -10.56
C ALA A 151 -9.78 3.75 -10.05
N TYR A 152 -8.72 3.20 -10.64
CA TYR A 152 -7.35 3.55 -10.28
C TYR A 152 -6.99 4.98 -10.64
N ARG A 153 -7.40 5.46 -11.83
CA ARG A 153 -7.24 6.86 -12.24
C ARG A 153 -7.95 7.81 -11.28
N LEU A 154 -9.19 7.53 -10.92
CA LEU A 154 -9.97 8.35 -9.97
C LEU A 154 -9.34 8.37 -8.57
N SER A 155 -8.81 7.25 -8.09
CA SER A 155 -8.07 7.20 -6.81
C SER A 155 -6.82 8.08 -6.84
N ASN A 156 -6.09 8.08 -7.96
CA ASN A 156 -4.92 8.95 -8.16
C ASN A 156 -5.30 10.44 -8.25
N GLU A 157 -6.39 10.78 -8.93
CA GLU A 157 -6.92 12.15 -8.98
C GLU A 157 -7.36 12.64 -7.59
N GLU A 158 -8.06 11.80 -6.83
CA GLU A 158 -8.43 12.09 -5.42
C GLU A 158 -7.17 12.36 -4.60
N ALA A 159 -6.19 11.45 -4.65
CA ALA A 159 -4.94 11.56 -3.91
C ALA A 159 -4.20 12.87 -4.26
N HIS A 160 -4.07 13.18 -5.55
CA HIS A 160 -3.41 14.40 -6.01
C HIS A 160 -4.12 15.66 -5.52
N SER A 161 -5.46 15.72 -5.62
CA SER A 161 -6.25 16.87 -5.16
C SER A 161 -6.10 17.14 -3.66
N ARG A 162 -5.72 16.11 -2.88
CA ARG A 162 -5.49 16.18 -1.44
C ARG A 162 -4.02 16.36 -1.04
N GLY A 163 -3.13 16.60 -2.01
CA GLY A 163 -1.72 16.83 -1.76
C GLY A 163 -0.91 15.57 -1.44
N VAL A 164 -1.41 14.37 -1.78
CA VAL A 164 -0.65 13.13 -1.64
C VAL A 164 0.53 13.15 -2.60
N PHE A 165 1.75 13.08 -2.07
CA PHE A 165 3.00 13.16 -2.83
C PHE A 165 3.85 11.88 -2.75
N GLY A 166 3.38 10.88 -2.03
CA GLY A 166 4.11 9.65 -1.76
C GLY A 166 3.29 8.62 -0.98
N ALA A 167 3.95 7.52 -0.63
CA ALA A 167 3.34 6.41 0.12
C ALA A 167 4.30 5.87 1.18
N PRO A 168 3.81 5.46 2.36
CA PRO A 168 2.41 5.55 2.80
C PRO A 168 2.05 6.95 3.31
N ILE A 169 0.80 7.37 3.06
CA ILE A 169 0.21 8.56 3.70
C ILE A 169 -1.08 8.16 4.41
N MET A 170 -1.23 8.58 5.66
CA MET A 170 -2.47 8.46 6.43
C MET A 170 -3.10 9.84 6.57
N MET A 171 -4.41 9.96 6.38
CA MET A 171 -5.14 11.24 6.55
C MET A 171 -6.44 11.08 7.35
N ILE A 172 -6.76 12.10 8.14
CA ILE A 172 -8.06 12.27 8.82
C ILE A 172 -8.49 13.72 8.60
N GLY A 173 -9.52 13.93 7.76
CA GLY A 173 -9.86 15.28 7.31
C GLY A 173 -8.69 15.92 6.56
N GLU A 174 -8.21 17.05 7.08
CA GLU A 174 -7.06 17.80 6.55
C GLU A 174 -5.71 17.38 7.17
N GLU A 175 -5.72 16.65 8.29
CA GLU A 175 -4.49 16.18 8.93
C GLU A 175 -3.83 15.07 8.10
N MET A 176 -2.50 15.13 8.00
CA MET A 176 -1.71 14.23 7.14
C MET A 176 -0.44 13.75 7.85
N TRP A 177 -0.20 12.44 7.81
CA TRP A 177 1.03 11.80 8.28
C TRP A 177 1.65 10.97 7.15
N TRP A 178 2.89 11.30 6.78
CA TRP A 178 3.64 10.56 5.75
C TRP A 178 4.72 9.68 6.38
N GLY A 179 4.70 8.39 6.04
CA GLY A 179 5.70 7.40 6.46
C GLY A 179 5.24 6.50 7.61
N SER A 180 5.75 5.27 7.63
CA SER A 180 5.52 4.31 8.72
C SER A 180 6.08 4.80 10.07
N ASP A 181 7.03 5.72 10.04
CA ASP A 181 7.67 6.36 11.18
C ASP A 181 6.87 7.54 11.74
N ARG A 182 5.68 7.83 11.20
CA ARG A 182 4.72 8.80 11.76
C ARG A 182 3.50 8.17 12.43
N LEU A 183 3.39 6.83 12.43
CA LEU A 183 2.27 6.13 13.08
C LEU A 183 2.16 6.44 14.58
N PHE A 184 3.28 6.73 15.25
CA PHE A 184 3.26 7.15 16.65
C PHE A 184 2.53 8.49 16.84
N PHE A 185 2.76 9.48 15.98
CA PHE A 185 2.03 10.76 16.04
C PHE A 185 0.55 10.60 15.69
N LEU A 186 0.23 9.67 14.78
CA LEU A 186 -1.16 9.31 14.50
C LEU A 186 -1.84 8.69 15.74
N ASP A 187 -1.17 7.78 16.45
CA ASP A 187 -1.68 7.18 17.70
C ASP A 187 -1.91 8.26 18.78
N GLU A 188 -0.99 9.21 18.93
CA GLU A 188 -1.14 10.34 19.85
C GLU A 188 -2.32 11.24 19.48
N TYR A 189 -2.45 11.59 18.19
CA TYR A 189 -3.57 12.40 17.69
C TYR A 189 -4.91 11.74 17.99
N LEU A 190 -5.06 10.45 17.65
CA LEU A 190 -6.28 9.68 17.88
C LEU A 190 -6.62 9.56 19.37
N SER A 191 -5.61 9.44 20.24
CA SER A 191 -5.80 9.36 21.69
C SER A 191 -6.31 10.68 22.31
N SER A 192 -6.21 11.79 21.58
CA SER A 192 -6.62 13.13 22.03
C SER A 192 -8.00 13.57 21.54
N GLN A 193 -8.67 12.74 20.73
CA GLN A 193 -10.01 13.00 20.21
C GLN A 193 -11.11 12.61 21.20
#